data_AF-A0A522YY07-F1
#
_entry.id   AF-A0A522YY07-F1
#
_cell.length_a   1.000
_cell.length_b   1.000
_cell.length_c   1.000
_cell.angle_alpha   90.00
_cell.angle_beta   90.00
_cell.angle_gamma   90.00
#
_symmetry.space_group_name_H-M   'P 1'
#
loop_
_entity.id
_entity.type
_entity.pdbx_description
1 polymer ?
#
loop_
_entity_poly.entity_id
_entity_poly.type
_entity_poly.pdbx_seq_one_letter_code
_entity_poly.pdbx_strand_id
1 'polypeptide(L)'
;MEVGLTRAVLLLSALAACAAPSAPPLSRVDADLAALKRDTAARLEAFDREPPRPADTRWVKAKLAVMAETDSFVRRAFFSPEGRGYSKDETRAFMKGLDGQMVALDRRNTADLKGLLSSRDWFTVAEFGPEADAQAWLVVQHADLDGSFQKDVLRRLEPLAAKGQTSPANFAFLFDRVATNEGRLQRYGTQGGCAGPGVWRPNAVEDPARTDERRAAVGLPPLADYVKQSGPGCQ
;
A
#
# COMPACT_ATOMS: atom_id res chain seq x y z
N MET A 1 -84.17 -10.74 -30.28
CA MET A 1 -83.91 -9.58 -29.40
C MET A 1 -82.70 -9.91 -28.54
N GLU A 2 -81.86 -8.92 -28.24
CA GLU A 2 -80.76 -9.00 -27.26
C GLU A 2 -81.34 -9.29 -25.83
N VAL A 3 -80.62 -9.57 -24.73
CA VAL A 3 -79.30 -9.18 -24.18
C VAL A 3 -78.82 -10.36 -23.28
N GLY A 4 -77.54 -10.65 -23.00
CA GLY A 4 -76.25 -10.02 -23.33
C GLY A 4 -75.08 -10.73 -22.60
N LEU A 5 -73.99 -10.01 -22.27
CA LEU A 5 -72.81 -10.53 -21.54
C LEU A 5 -72.71 -9.98 -20.11
N THR A 6 -72.27 -10.82 -19.15
CA THR A 6 -71.12 -10.47 -18.28
C THR A 6 -70.53 -11.72 -17.61
N ARG A 7 -69.36 -12.18 -18.07
CA ARG A 7 -68.48 -13.08 -17.32
C ARG A 7 -67.27 -12.27 -16.87
N ALA A 8 -67.07 -12.14 -15.56
CA ALA A 8 -65.89 -11.47 -15.01
C ALA A 8 -64.63 -12.30 -15.32
N VAL A 9 -63.69 -11.72 -16.07
CA VAL A 9 -62.36 -12.30 -16.29
C VAL A 9 -61.42 -11.71 -15.25
N LEU A 10 -61.02 -12.54 -14.29
CA LEU A 10 -59.93 -12.24 -13.35
C LEU A 10 -58.60 -12.29 -14.12
N LEU A 11 -58.15 -11.13 -14.60
CA LEU A 11 -56.79 -10.93 -15.09
C LEU A 11 -55.82 -10.98 -13.90
N LEU A 12 -55.21 -12.14 -13.66
CA LEU A 12 -53.98 -12.20 -12.86
C LEU A 12 -52.85 -11.55 -13.66
N SER A 13 -52.59 -10.29 -13.37
CA SER A 13 -51.42 -9.55 -13.85
C SER A 13 -50.15 -10.17 -13.25
N ALA A 14 -49.56 -11.13 -13.96
CA ALA A 14 -48.23 -11.63 -13.65
C ALA A 14 -47.21 -10.51 -13.88
N LEU A 15 -46.86 -9.79 -12.80
CA LEU A 15 -45.73 -8.87 -12.78
C LEU A 15 -44.43 -9.66 -12.98
N ALA A 16 -44.05 -9.85 -14.24
CA ALA A 16 -42.72 -10.29 -14.59
C ALA A 16 -41.73 -9.23 -14.12
N ALA A 17 -41.08 -9.47 -12.98
CA ALA A 17 -39.98 -8.67 -12.51
C ALA A 17 -38.83 -8.84 -13.52
N CYS A 18 -38.70 -7.89 -14.46
CA CYS A 18 -37.54 -7.78 -15.32
C CYS A 18 -36.32 -7.55 -14.42
N ALA A 19 -35.57 -8.61 -14.14
CA ALA A 19 -34.23 -8.47 -13.59
C ALA A 19 -33.43 -7.59 -14.56
N ALA A 20 -32.96 -6.44 -14.08
CA ALA A 20 -32.13 -5.56 -14.88
C ALA A 20 -30.90 -6.35 -15.38
N PRO A 21 -30.43 -6.14 -16.62
CA PRO A 21 -29.26 -6.83 -17.11
C PRO A 21 -28.08 -6.57 -16.17
N SER A 22 -27.45 -7.64 -15.70
CA SER A 22 -26.22 -7.53 -14.91
C SER A 22 -25.22 -6.68 -15.68
N ALA A 23 -24.74 -5.60 -15.06
CA ALA A 23 -23.82 -4.68 -15.71
C ALA A 23 -22.59 -5.42 -16.27
N PRO A 24 -22.04 -5.03 -17.43
CA PRO A 24 -21.00 -5.79 -18.10
C PRO A 24 -19.78 -5.99 -17.19
N PRO A 25 -19.04 -7.11 -17.28
CA PRO A 25 -18.07 -7.53 -16.26
C PRO A 25 -17.04 -6.47 -15.85
N LEU A 26 -16.54 -5.66 -16.80
CA LEU A 26 -15.60 -4.58 -16.47
C LEU A 26 -16.22 -3.43 -15.65
N SER A 27 -17.53 -3.19 -15.73
CA SER A 27 -18.18 -2.08 -15.02
C SER A 27 -18.20 -2.23 -13.49
N ARG A 28 -18.13 -3.47 -12.97
CA ARG A 28 -17.96 -3.68 -11.51
C ARG A 28 -16.52 -3.40 -11.05
N VAL A 29 -15.53 -3.73 -11.89
CA VAL A 29 -14.13 -3.37 -11.66
C VAL A 29 -13.97 -1.84 -11.62
N ASP A 30 -14.56 -1.15 -12.59
CA ASP A 30 -14.56 0.31 -12.64
C ASP A 30 -15.29 0.93 -11.43
N ALA A 31 -16.41 0.35 -10.99
CA ALA A 31 -17.15 0.81 -9.82
C ALA A 31 -16.36 0.65 -8.51
N ASP A 32 -15.72 -0.50 -8.30
CA ASP A 32 -14.93 -0.79 -7.10
C ASP A 32 -13.64 0.05 -7.07
N LEU A 33 -12.97 0.23 -8.21
CA LEU A 33 -11.83 1.16 -8.34
C LEU A 33 -12.26 2.61 -8.09
N ALA A 34 -13.43 3.04 -8.58
CA ALA A 34 -13.96 4.37 -8.34
C ALA A 34 -14.37 4.56 -6.87
N ALA A 35 -14.85 3.52 -6.19
CA ALA A 35 -15.11 3.54 -4.75
C ALA A 35 -13.80 3.73 -3.97
N LEU A 36 -12.80 2.89 -4.21
CA LEU A 36 -11.47 3.02 -3.60
C LEU A 36 -10.87 4.42 -3.80
N LYS A 37 -11.00 4.98 -5.01
CA LYS A 37 -10.52 6.33 -5.33
C LYS A 37 -11.24 7.42 -4.54
N ARG A 38 -12.57 7.36 -4.42
CA ARG A 38 -13.35 8.32 -3.61
C ARG A 38 -12.99 8.23 -2.14
N ASP A 39 -12.87 7.00 -1.62
CA ASP A 39 -12.51 6.72 -0.24
C ASP A 39 -11.09 7.18 0.11
N THR A 40 -10.16 7.07 -0.84
CA THR A 40 -8.79 7.60 -0.74
C THR A 40 -8.81 9.12 -0.73
N ALA A 41 -9.54 9.75 -1.66
CA ALA A 41 -9.67 11.21 -1.72
C ALA A 41 -10.29 11.79 -0.43
N ALA A 42 -11.35 11.18 0.09
CA ALA A 42 -12.02 11.63 1.32
C ALA A 42 -11.10 11.63 2.55
N ARG A 43 -10.20 10.64 2.67
CA ARG A 43 -9.19 10.57 3.75
C ARG A 43 -8.18 11.71 3.66
N LEU A 44 -7.72 12.02 2.44
CA LEU A 44 -6.75 13.09 2.21
C LEU A 44 -7.40 14.47 2.37
N GLU A 45 -8.58 14.70 1.79
CA GLU A 45 -9.32 15.96 1.90
C GLU A 45 -9.71 16.32 3.34
N ALA A 46 -9.99 15.32 4.19
CA ALA A 46 -10.30 15.58 5.59
C ALA A 46 -9.13 16.29 6.30
N PHE A 47 -7.90 15.92 5.98
CA PHE A 47 -6.68 16.55 6.52
C PHE A 47 -6.28 17.81 5.75
N ASP A 48 -6.34 17.81 4.42
CA ASP A 48 -5.87 18.92 3.58
C ASP A 48 -6.70 20.22 3.76
N ARG A 49 -7.85 20.16 4.47
CA ARG A 49 -8.61 21.34 4.93
C ARG A 49 -7.96 22.08 6.10
N GLU A 50 -7.04 21.44 6.83
CA GLU A 50 -6.26 22.10 7.89
C GLU A 50 -5.12 22.94 7.29
N PRO A 51 -4.97 24.23 7.67
CA PRO A 51 -3.85 25.05 7.24
C PRO A 51 -2.50 24.41 7.61
N PRO A 52 -1.52 24.29 6.68
CA PRO A 52 -0.25 23.63 6.98
C PRO A 52 0.53 24.28 8.12
N ARG A 53 1.02 23.46 9.07
CA ARG A 53 1.84 23.89 10.21
C ARG A 53 3.11 23.05 10.33
N PRO A 54 4.08 23.15 9.39
CA PRO A 54 5.27 22.30 9.39
C PRO A 54 6.17 22.50 10.63
N ALA A 55 6.06 23.63 11.35
CA ALA A 55 6.76 23.86 12.61
C ALA A 55 6.06 23.22 13.84
N ASP A 56 4.83 22.72 13.71
CA ASP A 56 4.07 22.10 14.78
C ASP A 56 4.23 20.57 14.73
N THR A 57 4.96 20.01 15.69
CA THR A 57 5.20 18.56 15.82
C THR A 57 3.90 17.75 15.84
N ARG A 58 2.80 18.26 16.42
CA ARG A 58 1.51 17.56 16.45
C ARG A 58 0.87 17.51 15.05
N TRP A 59 0.88 18.62 14.32
CA TRP A 59 0.38 18.66 12.95
C TRP A 59 1.22 17.77 12.02
N VAL A 60 2.54 17.79 12.18
CA VAL A 60 3.45 16.93 11.40
C VAL A 60 3.18 15.44 11.67
N LYS A 61 3.00 15.02 12.94
CA LYS A 61 2.59 13.64 13.26
C LYS A 61 1.27 13.26 12.60
N ALA A 62 0.27 14.13 12.66
CA ALA A 62 -1.02 13.88 12.02
C ALA A 62 -0.91 13.77 10.48
N LYS A 63 -0.06 14.59 9.84
CA LYS A 63 0.23 14.48 8.41
C LYS A 63 0.88 13.13 8.05
N LEU A 64 1.87 12.68 8.84
CA LEU A 64 2.54 11.39 8.64
C LEU A 64 1.57 10.22 8.79
N ALA A 65 0.74 10.24 9.83
CA ALA A 65 -0.30 9.25 10.06
C ALA A 65 -1.27 9.17 8.88
N VAL A 66 -1.83 10.29 8.43
CA VAL A 66 -2.76 10.31 7.27
C VAL A 66 -2.12 9.78 6.00
N MET A 67 -0.85 10.09 5.72
CA MET A 67 -0.15 9.55 4.55
C MET A 67 0.03 8.02 4.64
N ALA A 68 0.54 7.52 5.77
CA ALA A 68 0.84 6.10 5.97
C ALA A 68 -0.42 5.23 6.13
N GLU A 69 -1.47 5.73 6.79
CA GLU A 69 -2.76 5.05 6.92
C GLU A 69 -3.50 4.98 5.58
N THR A 70 -3.43 6.05 4.77
CA THR A 70 -4.04 6.08 3.44
C THR A 70 -3.28 5.17 2.46
N ASP A 71 -1.94 5.19 2.49
CA ASP A 71 -1.11 4.21 1.77
C ASP A 71 -1.48 2.77 2.13
N SER A 72 -1.49 2.46 3.44
CA SER A 72 -1.88 1.15 3.95
C SER A 72 -3.32 0.77 3.57
N PHE A 73 -4.24 1.73 3.52
CA PHE A 73 -5.62 1.51 3.08
C PHE A 73 -5.70 1.10 1.61
N VAL A 74 -5.02 1.82 0.71
CA VAL A 74 -4.98 1.46 -0.72
C VAL A 74 -4.26 0.13 -0.92
N ARG A 75 -3.12 -0.09 -0.25
CA ARG A 75 -2.34 -1.34 -0.38
C ARG A 75 -3.04 -2.55 0.21
N ARG A 76 -3.92 -2.40 1.21
CA ARG A 76 -4.79 -3.50 1.66
C ARG A 76 -5.73 -3.98 0.55
N ALA A 77 -6.09 -3.17 -0.45
CA ALA A 77 -6.85 -3.66 -1.60
C ALA A 77 -6.09 -4.68 -2.47
N PHE A 78 -4.75 -4.75 -2.38
CA PHE A 78 -3.93 -5.78 -3.01
C PHE A 78 -4.13 -7.17 -2.36
N PHE A 79 -4.32 -7.20 -1.04
CA PHE A 79 -4.61 -8.40 -0.25
C PHE A 79 -6.12 -8.66 -0.09
N SER A 80 -6.96 -7.72 -0.52
CA SER A 80 -8.41 -7.84 -0.60
C SER A 80 -8.99 -8.26 -1.99
N PRO A 81 -8.40 -9.18 -2.80
CA PRO A 81 -9.15 -9.89 -3.85
C PRO A 81 -10.30 -10.75 -3.28
N GLU A 82 -10.33 -10.90 -1.95
CA GLU A 82 -11.26 -11.69 -1.16
C GLU A 82 -12.73 -11.24 -1.34
N GLY A 83 -13.44 -11.90 -2.27
CA GLY A 83 -14.86 -12.19 -2.07
C GLY A 83 -15.83 -12.02 -3.24
N ARG A 84 -15.44 -11.48 -4.42
CA ARG A 84 -16.41 -11.11 -5.48
C ARG A 84 -16.29 -11.83 -6.83
N GLY A 85 -15.75 -13.04 -6.88
CA GLY A 85 -15.88 -13.90 -8.07
C GLY A 85 -15.47 -13.21 -9.39
N TYR A 86 -14.36 -12.48 -9.36
CA TYR A 86 -13.76 -11.89 -10.55
C TYR A 86 -13.21 -12.99 -11.45
N SER A 87 -13.50 -12.88 -12.75
CA SER A 87 -12.77 -13.61 -13.79
C SER A 87 -11.31 -13.15 -13.83
N LYS A 88 -10.46 -13.95 -14.48
CA LYS A 88 -9.02 -13.63 -14.64
C LYS A 88 -8.78 -12.25 -15.28
N ASP A 89 -9.66 -11.83 -16.19
CA ASP A 89 -9.55 -10.54 -16.87
C ASP A 89 -9.99 -9.38 -15.98
N GLU A 90 -11.02 -9.58 -15.13
CA GLU A 90 -11.43 -8.58 -14.13
C GLU A 90 -10.38 -8.42 -13.04
N THR A 91 -9.78 -9.51 -12.55
CA THR A 91 -8.63 -9.45 -11.63
C THR A 91 -7.45 -8.68 -12.25
N ARG A 92 -7.14 -8.94 -13.53
CA ARG A 92 -6.08 -8.20 -14.26
C ARG A 92 -6.41 -6.72 -14.41
N ALA A 93 -7.65 -6.39 -14.76
CA ALA A 93 -8.10 -5.00 -14.90
C ALA A 93 -8.07 -4.27 -13.56
N PHE A 94 -8.54 -4.90 -12.48
CA PHE A 94 -8.52 -4.35 -11.13
C PHE A 94 -7.09 -4.11 -10.66
N MET A 95 -6.20 -5.08 -10.78
CA MET A 95 -4.79 -4.92 -10.37
C MET A 95 -4.08 -3.80 -11.14
N LYS A 96 -4.34 -3.65 -12.44
CA LYS A 96 -3.82 -2.53 -13.24
C LYS A 96 -4.39 -1.17 -12.79
N GLY A 97 -5.67 -1.12 -12.44
CA GLY A 97 -6.30 0.10 -11.92
C GLY A 97 -5.82 0.47 -10.52
N LEU A 98 -5.61 -0.52 -9.66
CA LEU A 98 -5.05 -0.37 -8.31
C LEU A 98 -3.62 0.14 -8.36
N ASP A 99 -2.77 -0.44 -9.22
CA ASP A 99 -1.40 0.03 -9.47
C ASP A 99 -1.37 1.52 -9.84
N GLY A 100 -2.23 1.95 -10.77
CA GLY A 100 -2.37 3.37 -11.13
C GLY A 100 -2.79 4.28 -9.97
N GLN A 101 -3.58 3.78 -9.01
CA GLN A 101 -3.96 4.52 -7.80
C GLN A 101 -2.83 4.55 -6.75
N MET A 102 -2.12 3.43 -6.54
CA MET A 102 -0.93 3.37 -5.69
C MET A 102 0.14 4.33 -6.19
N VAL A 103 0.51 4.27 -7.47
CA VAL A 103 1.51 5.17 -8.11
C VAL A 103 1.13 6.65 -7.96
N ALA A 104 -0.15 6.99 -8.07
CA ALA A 104 -0.61 8.36 -7.86
C ALA A 104 -0.48 8.83 -6.41
N LEU A 105 -0.80 7.94 -5.45
CA LEU A 105 -0.67 8.20 -4.01
C LEU A 105 0.80 8.27 -3.58
N ASP A 106 1.65 7.36 -4.05
CA ASP A 106 3.09 7.31 -3.77
C ASP A 106 3.76 8.61 -4.18
N ARG A 107 3.44 9.13 -5.39
CA ARG A 107 3.94 10.43 -5.87
C ARG A 107 3.48 11.59 -5.00
N ARG A 108 2.21 11.61 -4.57
CA ARG A 108 1.67 12.64 -3.68
C ARG A 108 2.33 12.61 -2.31
N ASN A 109 2.41 11.43 -1.69
CA ASN A 109 3.04 11.25 -0.37
C ASN A 109 4.55 11.55 -0.43
N THR A 110 5.24 11.19 -1.51
CA THR A 110 6.65 11.56 -1.75
C THR A 110 6.83 13.07 -1.82
N ALA A 111 5.96 13.79 -2.54
CA ALA A 111 6.01 15.25 -2.63
C ALA A 111 5.73 15.93 -1.28
N ASP A 112 4.69 15.47 -0.55
CA ASP A 112 4.36 15.95 0.78
C ASP A 112 5.53 15.73 1.77
N LEU A 113 6.13 14.54 1.77
CA LEU A 113 7.25 14.20 2.65
C LEU A 113 8.52 14.98 2.31
N LYS A 114 8.82 15.21 1.02
CA LYS A 114 9.89 16.13 0.59
C LYS A 114 9.64 17.55 1.10
N GLY A 115 8.39 18.01 1.09
CA GLY A 115 7.99 19.29 1.69
C GLY A 115 8.31 19.37 3.17
N LEU A 116 8.00 18.33 3.95
CA LEU A 116 8.34 18.26 5.38
C LEU A 116 9.86 18.21 5.62
N LEU A 117 10.60 17.43 4.82
CA LEU A 117 12.06 17.25 4.90
C LEU A 117 12.87 18.44 4.35
N SER A 118 12.22 19.45 3.77
CA SER A 118 12.88 20.70 3.34
C SER A 118 13.43 21.54 4.50
N SER A 119 12.94 21.30 5.72
CA SER A 119 13.20 22.09 6.93
C SER A 119 13.67 21.24 8.13
N ARG A 120 13.91 19.93 7.93
CA ARG A 120 14.39 19.01 8.98
C ARG A 120 15.17 17.84 8.38
N ASP A 121 16.05 17.24 9.17
CA ASP A 121 16.83 16.09 8.74
C ASP A 121 15.96 14.82 8.64
N TRP A 122 15.28 14.45 9.74
CA TRP A 122 14.40 13.28 9.82
C TRP A 122 13.40 13.40 10.99
N PHE A 123 12.39 12.53 11.02
CA PHE A 123 11.39 12.43 12.10
C PHE A 123 11.90 11.48 13.19
N THR A 124 12.92 11.93 13.93
CA THR A 124 13.65 11.06 14.88
C THR A 124 12.75 10.49 15.98
N VAL A 125 13.09 9.29 16.48
CA VAL A 125 12.40 8.63 17.59
C VAL A 125 12.36 9.52 18.85
N ALA A 126 13.39 10.31 19.13
CA ALA A 126 13.40 11.20 20.30
C ALA A 126 12.42 12.39 20.20
N GLU A 127 12.23 12.96 19.01
CA GLU A 127 11.38 14.14 18.79
C GLU A 127 9.94 13.75 18.40
N PHE A 128 9.81 12.80 17.48
CA PHE A 128 8.53 12.40 16.89
C PHE A 128 8.00 11.06 17.43
N GLY A 129 8.81 10.25 18.11
CA GLY A 129 8.43 8.92 18.57
C GLY A 129 8.49 7.85 17.46
N PRO A 130 8.47 6.56 17.82
CA PRO A 130 8.70 5.46 16.89
C PRO A 130 7.60 5.30 15.84
N GLU A 131 6.37 5.70 16.15
CA GLU A 131 5.24 5.62 15.22
C GLU A 131 5.43 6.56 14.02
N ALA A 132 5.79 7.82 14.27
CA ALA A 132 6.03 8.81 13.22
C ALA A 132 7.32 8.52 12.42
N ASP A 133 8.36 7.98 13.05
CA ASP A 133 9.54 7.43 12.36
C ASP A 133 9.13 6.34 11.35
N ALA A 134 8.31 5.37 11.79
CA ALA A 134 7.82 4.29 10.93
C ALA A 134 6.88 4.77 9.82
N GLN A 135 5.98 5.71 10.11
CA GLN A 135 5.06 6.30 9.12
C GLN A 135 5.81 7.09 8.04
N ALA A 136 6.80 7.90 8.43
CA ALA A 136 7.66 8.63 7.50
C ALA A 136 8.50 7.66 6.65
N TRP A 137 9.08 6.64 7.28
CA TRP A 137 9.85 5.62 6.59
C TRP A 137 9.01 4.84 5.58
N LEU A 138 7.77 4.47 5.91
CA LEU A 138 6.88 3.70 5.01
C LEU A 138 6.62 4.44 3.69
N VAL A 139 6.41 5.76 3.75
CA VAL A 139 6.27 6.60 2.55
C VAL A 139 7.53 6.56 1.68
N VAL A 140 8.72 6.56 2.27
CA VAL A 140 9.99 6.44 1.52
C VAL A 140 10.19 5.03 0.96
N GLN A 141 9.81 4.01 1.72
CA GLN A 141 9.86 2.61 1.31
C GLN A 141 9.04 2.35 0.03
N HIS A 142 7.98 3.13 -0.21
CA HIS A 142 7.13 3.05 -1.40
C HIS A 142 7.47 4.08 -2.51
N ALA A 143 8.45 4.96 -2.29
CA ALA A 143 8.86 6.00 -3.26
C ALA A 143 9.73 5.46 -4.41
N ASP A 144 9.43 4.29 -4.98
CA ASP A 144 10.29 3.59 -5.95
C ASP A 144 10.49 4.33 -7.27
N LEU A 145 9.54 5.19 -7.65
CA LEU A 145 9.65 6.06 -8.83
C LEU A 145 10.60 7.26 -8.59
N ASP A 146 11.16 7.40 -7.39
CA ASP A 146 12.02 8.49 -6.95
C ASP A 146 13.26 7.94 -6.21
N GLY A 147 14.00 7.05 -6.88
CA GLY A 147 15.17 6.37 -6.31
C GLY A 147 16.30 7.32 -5.83
N SER A 148 16.33 8.58 -6.29
CA SER A 148 17.23 9.60 -5.74
C SER A 148 16.80 10.06 -4.35
N PHE A 149 15.48 10.18 -4.10
CA PHE A 149 14.92 10.45 -2.77
C PHE A 149 15.09 9.27 -1.81
N GLN A 150 14.84 8.04 -2.25
CA GLN A 150 15.11 6.84 -1.44
C GLN A 150 16.58 6.80 -0.99
N LYS A 151 17.52 7.12 -1.90
CA LYS A 151 18.95 7.25 -1.57
C LYS A 151 19.27 8.42 -0.65
N ASP A 152 18.63 9.57 -0.82
CA ASP A 152 18.85 10.71 0.08
C ASP A 152 18.46 10.36 1.51
N VAL A 153 17.26 9.78 1.69
CA VAL A 153 16.78 9.34 3.01
C VAL A 153 17.65 8.21 3.56
N LEU A 154 18.05 7.22 2.76
CA LEU A 154 18.91 6.13 3.24
C LEU A 154 20.21 6.64 3.89
N ARG A 155 20.85 7.64 3.29
CA ARG A 155 22.05 8.30 3.86
C ARG A 155 21.75 9.08 5.16
N ARG A 156 20.55 9.62 5.32
CA ARG A 156 20.10 10.28 6.57
C ARG A 156 19.83 9.24 7.67
N LEU A 157 19.23 8.10 7.32
CA LEU A 157 18.88 7.05 8.28
C LEU A 157 20.09 6.29 8.83
N GLU A 158 21.14 6.07 8.04
CA GLU A 158 22.34 5.33 8.46
C GLU A 158 22.94 5.81 9.80
N PRO A 159 23.32 7.09 9.98
CA PRO A 159 23.84 7.59 11.26
C PRO A 159 22.77 7.73 12.35
N LEU A 160 21.47 7.69 12.02
CA LEU A 160 20.38 7.72 12.99
C LEU A 160 20.09 6.32 13.55
N ALA A 161 20.16 5.28 12.72
CA ALA A 161 19.97 3.88 13.11
C ALA A 161 21.04 3.45 14.13
N ALA A 162 22.31 3.82 13.87
CA ALA A 162 23.43 3.61 14.79
C ALA A 162 23.26 4.34 16.14
N LYS A 163 22.37 5.35 16.24
CA LYS A 163 22.08 6.13 17.46
C LYS A 163 20.71 5.80 18.07
N GLY A 164 19.99 4.80 17.54
CA GLY A 164 18.61 4.48 17.97
C GLY A 164 17.59 5.60 17.70
N GLN A 165 17.89 6.51 16.76
CA GLN A 165 17.02 7.63 16.38
C GLN A 165 16.08 7.32 15.21
N THR A 166 16.22 6.13 14.61
CA THR A 166 15.28 5.49 13.69
C THR A 166 15.41 3.98 13.90
N SER A 167 14.40 3.19 13.50
CA SER A 167 14.45 1.73 13.54
C SER A 167 15.59 1.15 12.66
N PRO A 168 16.52 0.34 13.20
CA PRO A 168 17.54 -0.33 12.40
C PRO A 168 16.96 -1.30 11.36
N ALA A 169 15.80 -1.91 11.65
CA ALA A 169 15.07 -2.74 10.70
C ALA A 169 14.55 -1.89 9.52
N ASN A 170 14.01 -0.69 9.77
CA ASN A 170 13.56 0.23 8.72
C ASN A 170 14.73 0.62 7.79
N PHE A 171 15.89 0.94 8.36
CA PHE A 171 17.12 1.16 7.59
C PHE A 171 17.48 -0.06 6.71
N ALA A 172 17.45 -1.28 7.27
CA ALA A 172 17.77 -2.51 6.55
C ALA A 172 16.83 -2.79 5.36
N PHE A 173 15.52 -2.61 5.56
CA PHE A 173 14.52 -2.76 4.49
C PHE A 173 14.71 -1.73 3.36
N LEU A 174 14.97 -0.45 3.71
CA LEU A 174 15.22 0.61 2.73
C LEU A 174 16.55 0.41 1.99
N PHE A 175 17.60 -0.04 2.68
CA PHE A 175 18.88 -0.39 2.08
C PHE A 175 18.68 -1.46 1.00
N ASP A 176 17.99 -2.55 1.35
CA ASP A 176 17.72 -3.64 0.43
C ASP A 176 16.85 -3.19 -0.75
N ARG A 177 15.83 -2.34 -0.53
CA ARG A 177 15.00 -1.77 -1.60
C ARG A 177 15.82 -0.97 -2.61
N VAL A 178 16.64 -0.05 -2.12
CA VAL A 178 17.54 0.76 -2.96
C VAL A 178 18.50 -0.15 -3.71
N ALA A 179 19.08 -1.15 -3.05
CA ALA A 179 19.97 -2.11 -3.70
C ALA A 179 19.28 -2.87 -4.83
N THR A 180 18.10 -3.44 -4.61
CA THR A 180 17.38 -4.19 -5.65
C THR A 180 16.87 -3.31 -6.78
N ASN A 181 16.42 -2.08 -6.50
CA ASN A 181 15.99 -1.12 -7.52
C ASN A 181 17.17 -0.66 -8.40
N GLU A 182 18.40 -0.72 -7.89
CA GLU A 182 19.65 -0.48 -8.65
C GLU A 182 20.25 -1.74 -9.29
N GLY A 183 19.58 -2.89 -9.20
CA GLY A 183 20.09 -4.17 -9.72
C GLY A 183 21.29 -4.74 -8.95
N ARG A 184 21.55 -4.25 -7.73
CA ARG A 184 22.61 -4.73 -6.84
C ARG A 184 22.10 -5.86 -5.95
N LEU A 185 23.03 -6.65 -5.40
CA LEU A 185 22.72 -7.59 -4.33
C LEU A 185 22.23 -6.83 -3.09
N GLN A 186 21.24 -7.39 -2.41
CA GLN A 186 20.72 -6.85 -1.15
C GLN A 186 21.47 -7.44 0.05
N ARG A 187 21.46 -6.80 1.21
CA ARG A 187 22.28 -7.18 2.37
C ARG A 187 21.57 -8.04 3.40
N TYR A 188 20.28 -7.79 3.60
CA TYR A 188 19.49 -8.39 4.67
C TYR A 188 18.46 -9.41 4.17
N GLY A 189 18.17 -9.44 2.87
CA GLY A 189 17.23 -10.40 2.27
C GLY A 189 15.76 -10.02 2.46
N THR A 190 15.43 -8.74 2.61
CA THR A 190 14.05 -8.29 2.84
C THR A 190 13.21 -8.18 1.57
N GLN A 191 13.84 -7.96 0.41
CA GLN A 191 13.18 -7.80 -0.88
C GLN A 191 13.15 -9.13 -1.65
N GLY A 192 12.10 -9.34 -2.44
CA GLY A 192 11.86 -10.60 -3.12
C GLY A 192 10.49 -10.64 -3.76
N GLY A 193 10.06 -11.82 -4.18
CA GLY A 193 8.77 -12.01 -4.84
C GLY A 193 8.24 -13.43 -4.73
N CYS A 194 7.00 -13.60 -5.18
CA CYS A 194 6.34 -14.90 -5.21
C CYS A 194 6.93 -15.78 -6.33
N ALA A 195 7.42 -16.96 -5.94
CA ALA A 195 7.93 -18.00 -6.84
C ALA A 195 6.91 -19.14 -7.06
N GLY A 196 5.75 -19.06 -6.41
CA GLY A 196 4.62 -19.99 -6.53
C GLY A 196 3.63 -19.79 -5.37
N PRO A 197 2.47 -20.48 -5.38
CA PRO A 197 1.49 -20.39 -4.29
C PRO A 197 2.11 -20.78 -2.95
N GLY A 198 1.97 -19.93 -1.93
CA GLY A 198 2.59 -20.10 -0.61
C GLY A 198 4.11 -19.92 -0.56
N VAL A 199 4.78 -19.61 -1.68
CA VAL A 199 6.25 -19.57 -1.79
C VAL A 199 6.74 -18.18 -2.16
N TRP A 200 7.18 -17.43 -1.16
CA TRP A 200 7.99 -16.22 -1.35
C TRP A 200 9.48 -16.59 -1.42
N ARG A 201 10.26 -15.88 -2.24
CA ARG A 201 11.73 -16.02 -2.29
C ARG A 201 12.40 -14.65 -2.28
N PRO A 202 13.48 -14.47 -1.49
CA PRO A 202 14.27 -13.25 -1.54
C PRO A 202 15.04 -13.15 -2.86
N ASN A 203 15.30 -11.92 -3.30
CA ASN A 203 16.29 -11.64 -4.34
C ASN A 203 17.70 -12.01 -3.83
N ALA A 204 18.67 -12.15 -4.74
CA ALA A 204 20.02 -12.56 -4.39
C ALA A 204 20.67 -11.62 -3.35
N VAL A 205 21.31 -12.21 -2.34
CA VAL A 205 21.90 -11.51 -1.20
C VAL A 205 23.42 -11.45 -1.27
N GLU A 206 24.01 -10.38 -0.76
CA GLU A 206 25.43 -10.30 -0.38
C GLU A 206 25.74 -11.45 0.58
N ASP A 207 26.88 -12.16 0.42
CA ASP A 207 27.39 -13.21 1.33
C ASP A 207 26.31 -13.97 2.14
N PRO A 208 25.65 -14.97 1.53
CA PRO A 208 24.51 -15.66 2.15
C PRO A 208 24.80 -16.30 3.51
N ALA A 209 26.04 -16.72 3.76
CA ALA A 209 26.44 -17.37 5.00
C ALA A 209 26.41 -16.43 6.21
N ARG A 210 26.51 -15.11 5.99
CA ARG A 210 26.50 -14.08 7.04
C ARG A 210 25.21 -13.25 7.07
N THR A 211 24.17 -13.64 6.32
CA THR A 211 22.91 -12.89 6.28
C THR A 211 22.21 -12.85 7.63
N ASP A 212 22.14 -13.97 8.37
CA ASP A 212 21.46 -14.00 9.66
C ASP A 212 22.21 -13.25 10.76
N GLU A 213 23.55 -13.17 10.69
CA GLU A 213 24.37 -12.29 11.54
C GLU A 213 23.98 -10.82 11.32
N ARG A 214 23.91 -10.38 10.05
CA ARG A 214 23.51 -9.02 9.70
C ARG A 214 22.07 -8.72 10.09
N ARG A 215 21.15 -9.67 9.92
CA ARG A 215 19.72 -9.54 10.31
C ARG A 215 19.57 -9.41 11.82
N ALA A 216 20.25 -10.24 12.61
CA ALA A 216 20.25 -10.13 14.07
C ALA A 216 20.76 -8.77 14.55
N ALA A 217 21.81 -8.22 13.93
CA ALA A 217 22.37 -6.91 14.28
C ALA A 217 21.40 -5.72 14.05
N VAL A 218 20.35 -5.90 13.24
CA VAL A 218 19.30 -4.89 13.00
C VAL A 218 17.93 -5.29 13.58
N GLY A 219 17.87 -6.36 14.38
CA GLY A 219 16.63 -6.83 15.02
C GLY A 219 15.66 -7.58 14.10
N LEU A 220 16.11 -8.05 12.93
CA LEU A 220 15.32 -8.88 12.03
C LEU A 220 15.41 -10.37 12.42
N PRO A 221 14.32 -11.16 12.30
CA PRO A 221 14.37 -12.61 12.51
C PRO A 221 15.23 -13.30 11.45
N PRO A 222 15.69 -14.55 11.64
CA PRO A 222 16.41 -15.31 10.62
C PRO A 222 15.71 -15.30 9.25
N LEU A 223 16.46 -15.28 8.16
CA LEU A 223 15.91 -15.18 6.80
C LEU A 223 14.94 -16.33 6.51
N ALA A 224 15.25 -17.54 6.97
CA ALA A 224 14.40 -18.71 6.81
C ALA A 224 13.02 -18.55 7.49
N ASP A 225 12.94 -17.84 8.61
CA ASP A 225 11.66 -17.61 9.32
C ASP A 225 10.88 -16.46 8.69
N TYR A 226 11.57 -15.42 8.21
CA TYR A 226 10.96 -14.36 7.41
C TYR A 226 10.34 -14.92 6.11
N VAL A 227 11.04 -15.79 5.40
CA VAL A 227 10.53 -16.48 4.19
C VAL A 227 9.23 -17.25 4.49
N LYS A 228 9.16 -17.97 5.62
CA LYS A 228 7.93 -18.66 6.06
C LYS A 228 6.78 -17.70 6.35
N GLN A 229 7.07 -16.53 6.92
CA GLN A 229 6.07 -15.50 7.23
C GLN A 229 5.58 -14.76 5.98
N SER A 230 6.44 -14.57 4.97
CA SER A 230 6.08 -13.93 3.69
C SER A 230 5.32 -14.86 2.74
N GLY A 231 5.55 -16.18 2.82
CA GLY A 231 4.96 -17.19 1.94
C GLY A 231 3.43 -17.12 1.78
N PRO A 232 2.63 -17.03 2.86
CA PRO A 232 1.17 -16.97 2.80
C PRO A 232 0.57 -15.82 1.97
N GLY A 233 1.33 -14.75 1.73
CA GLY A 233 0.91 -13.64 0.86
C GLY A 233 0.99 -13.95 -0.64
N CYS A 234 1.58 -15.09 -1.02
CA CYS A 234 1.72 -15.52 -2.42
C CYS A 234 0.57 -16.45 -2.84
N GLN A 235 -0.24 -15.98 -3.79
CA GLN A 235 -1.39 -16.69 -4.37
C GLN A 235 -1.05 -17.24 -5.76
#